data_AF-A0A7K2XEK1-F1
#
_entry.id   AF-A0A7K2XEK1-F1
#
_cell.length_a   1.000
_cell.length_b   1.000
_cell.length_c   1.000
_cell.angle_alpha   90.00
_cell.angle_beta   90.00
_cell.angle_gamma   90.00
#
_symmetry.space_group_name_H-M   'P 1'
#
loop_
_entity.id
_entity.type
_entity.pdbx_description
1 polymer ?
#
loop_
_entity_poly.entity_id
_entity_poly.type
_entity_poly.pdbx_seq_one_letter_code
_entity_poly.pdbx_strand_id
1 'polypeptide(L)'
;ATPPADRPRPAEPDNAGGMVHHEVPAALASGIRRLAREYGTSVFMVVHAAVATLLHRLGAGDDIPLGSPVAGRSDPALDGLVGFFVNTVVLRADLSGDPTFAALLERVRGADLAALDHADLPFDAVVEAVNPERSLTRHP
;
A
#
# COMPACT_ATOMS: atom_id res chain seq x y z
N ALA A 1 -14.10 5.54 2.81
CA ALA A 1 -14.81 5.03 4.01
C ALA A 1 -13.80 4.29 4.89
N THR A 2 -14.13 3.84 6.10
CA THR A 2 -13.22 3.03 6.94
C THR A 2 -13.88 1.66 7.17
N PRO A 3 -13.13 0.55 7.05
CA PRO A 3 -13.67 -0.77 7.40
C PRO A 3 -14.27 -0.78 8.81
N PRO A 4 -15.29 -1.62 9.07
CA PRO A 4 -15.84 -1.77 10.41
C PRO A 4 -14.74 -2.27 11.36
N ALA A 5 -14.66 -1.65 12.53
CA ALA A 5 -13.75 -2.04 13.60
C ALA A 5 -14.54 -2.59 14.79
N ASP A 6 -13.95 -3.53 15.52
CA ASP A 6 -14.60 -4.16 16.69
C ASP A 6 -14.86 -3.17 17.84
N ARG A 7 -14.10 -2.07 17.89
CA ARG A 7 -14.19 -1.03 18.93
C ARG A 7 -14.04 0.36 18.31
N PRO A 8 -14.65 1.40 18.91
CA PRO A 8 -14.40 2.78 18.49
C PRO A 8 -12.92 3.15 18.68
N ARG A 9 -12.42 4.03 17.80
CA ARG A 9 -11.04 4.53 17.88
C ARG A 9 -10.89 5.43 19.13
N PRO A 10 -9.90 5.20 20.01
CA PRO A 10 -9.67 6.05 21.17
C PRO A 10 -9.12 7.42 20.76
N ALA A 11 -9.34 8.43 21.61
CA ALA A 11 -8.82 9.78 21.41
C ALA A 11 -7.29 9.88 21.61
N GLU A 12 -6.73 8.99 22.41
CA GLU A 12 -5.29 8.85 22.64
C GLU A 12 -4.87 7.42 22.26
N PRO A 13 -3.96 7.25 21.29
CA PRO A 13 -3.44 5.93 20.92
C PRO A 13 -2.58 5.34 22.05
N ASP A 14 -2.89 4.12 22.49
CA ASP A 14 -2.04 3.35 23.41
C ASP A 14 -0.88 2.62 22.69
N ASN A 15 -0.89 2.64 21.35
CA ASN A 15 0.04 1.94 20.45
C ASN A 15 0.12 0.43 20.70
N ALA A 16 -0.92 -0.18 21.29
CA ALA A 16 -1.00 -1.62 21.46
C ALA A 16 -1.28 -2.32 20.11
N GLY A 17 -0.46 -3.32 19.79
CA GLY A 17 -0.57 -4.11 18.57
C GLY A 17 -0.59 -5.61 18.84
N GLY A 18 -1.17 -6.38 17.93
CA GLY A 18 -1.13 -7.84 17.91
C GLY A 18 -0.62 -8.36 16.57
N MET A 19 -0.15 -9.60 16.52
CA MET A 19 0.32 -10.25 15.29
C MET A 19 -0.45 -11.54 15.04
N VAL A 20 -0.91 -11.71 13.79
CA VAL A 20 -1.49 -12.97 13.30
C VAL A 20 -0.61 -13.46 12.16
N HIS A 21 -0.05 -14.65 12.32
CA HIS A 21 0.75 -15.29 11.29
C HIS A 21 -0.14 -16.14 10.39
N HIS A 22 0.00 -15.94 9.08
CA HIS A 22 -0.67 -16.76 8.07
C HIS A 22 0.33 -17.14 6.98
N GLU A 23 0.43 -18.43 6.68
CA GLU A 23 1.27 -18.93 5.61
C GLU A 23 0.46 -19.07 4.32
N VAL A 24 0.97 -18.50 3.23
CA VAL A 24 0.35 -18.63 1.90
C VAL A 24 0.75 -19.99 1.32
N PRO A 25 -0.20 -20.90 1.02
CA PRO A 25 0.12 -22.21 0.48
C PRO A 25 0.94 -22.11 -0.83
N ALA A 26 1.90 -23.02 -1.02
CA ALA A 26 2.82 -23.00 -2.15
C ALA A 26 2.12 -22.97 -3.53
N ALA A 27 0.98 -23.64 -3.66
CA ALA A 27 0.16 -23.62 -4.86
C ALA A 27 -0.41 -22.22 -5.16
N LEU A 28 -0.90 -21.52 -4.13
CA LEU A 28 -1.39 -20.14 -4.25
C LEU A 28 -0.25 -19.18 -4.59
N ALA A 29 0.90 -19.30 -3.92
CA ALA A 29 2.08 -18.50 -4.22
C ALA A 29 2.56 -18.69 -5.67
N SER A 30 2.49 -19.92 -6.19
CA SER A 30 2.81 -20.22 -7.59
C SER A 30 1.80 -19.60 -8.56
N GLY A 31 0.51 -19.63 -8.20
CA GLY A 31 -0.55 -18.94 -8.94
C GLY A 31 -0.32 -17.43 -9.04
N ILE A 32 0.00 -16.78 -7.91
CA ILE A 32 0.33 -15.35 -7.84
C ILE A 32 1.50 -15.00 -8.75
N ARG A 33 2.60 -15.78 -8.70
CA ARG A 33 3.76 -15.56 -9.57
C ARG A 33 3.43 -15.72 -11.05
N ARG A 34 2.55 -16.66 -11.40
CA ARG A 34 2.10 -16.84 -12.77
C ARG A 34 1.28 -15.66 -13.24
N LEU A 35 0.33 -15.21 -12.42
CA LEU A 35 -0.51 -14.05 -12.72
C LEU A 35 0.33 -12.79 -12.93
N ALA A 36 1.33 -12.56 -12.06
CA ALA A 36 2.26 -11.44 -12.19
C ALA A 36 2.97 -11.45 -13.57
N ARG A 37 3.46 -12.61 -14.00
CA ARG A 37 4.10 -12.76 -15.32
C ARG A 37 3.13 -12.54 -16.48
N GLU A 38 1.92 -13.09 -16.39
CA GLU A 38 0.90 -13.00 -17.44
C GLU A 38 0.48 -11.56 -17.72
N TYR A 39 0.36 -10.72 -16.67
CA TYR A 39 -0.08 -9.33 -16.77
C TYR A 39 1.08 -8.32 -16.75
N GLY A 40 2.33 -8.77 -16.80
CA GLY A 40 3.50 -7.88 -16.78
C GLY A 40 3.60 -7.03 -15.51
N THR A 41 3.16 -7.56 -14.37
CA THR A 41 3.21 -6.92 -13.05
C THR A 41 4.23 -7.61 -12.14
N SER A 42 4.59 -6.96 -11.04
CA SER A 42 5.34 -7.60 -9.97
C SER A 42 4.41 -8.42 -9.06
N VAL A 43 4.97 -9.38 -8.32
CA VAL A 43 4.22 -10.08 -7.26
C VAL A 43 3.67 -9.08 -6.23
N PHE A 44 4.43 -8.02 -5.95
CA PHE A 44 4.01 -6.94 -5.06
C PHE A 44 2.72 -6.28 -5.55
N MET A 45 2.64 -5.87 -6.82
CA MET A 45 1.43 -5.28 -7.42
C MET A 45 0.23 -6.21 -7.35
N VAL A 46 0.43 -7.52 -7.53
CA VAL A 46 -0.66 -8.50 -7.38
C VAL A 46 -1.17 -8.57 -5.94
N VAL A 47 -0.27 -8.60 -4.96
CA VAL A 47 -0.64 -8.60 -3.54
C VAL A 47 -1.28 -7.27 -3.14
N HIS A 48 -0.77 -6.15 -3.63
CA HIS A 48 -1.35 -4.82 -3.44
C HIS A 48 -2.80 -4.78 -3.94
N ALA A 49 -3.07 -5.20 -5.17
CA ALA A 49 -4.42 -5.30 -5.71
C ALA A 49 -5.34 -6.23 -4.88
N ALA A 50 -4.81 -7.35 -4.40
CA ALA A 50 -5.55 -8.29 -3.56
C ALA A 50 -5.93 -7.68 -2.19
N VAL A 51 -5.01 -6.95 -1.54
CA VAL A 51 -5.28 -6.25 -0.28
C VAL A 51 -6.31 -5.14 -0.49
N ALA A 52 -6.18 -4.33 -1.55
CA ALA A 52 -7.14 -3.29 -1.87
C ALA A 52 -8.54 -3.87 -2.13
N THR A 53 -8.62 -5.00 -2.85
CA THR A 53 -9.87 -5.74 -3.07
C THR A 53 -10.48 -6.24 -1.75
N LEU A 54 -9.66 -6.78 -0.85
CA LEU A 54 -10.13 -7.22 0.47
C LEU A 54 -10.72 -6.04 1.25
N LEU A 55 -10.03 -4.91 1.32
CA LEU A 55 -10.48 -3.72 2.03
C LEU A 55 -11.77 -3.15 1.44
N HIS A 56 -11.86 -3.08 0.11
CA HIS A 56 -13.07 -2.69 -0.59
C HIS A 56 -14.27 -3.58 -0.21
N ARG A 57 -14.07 -4.92 -0.23
CA ARG A 57 -15.11 -5.88 0.18
C ARG A 57 -15.49 -5.80 1.66
N LEU A 58 -14.61 -5.27 2.50
CA LEU A 58 -14.87 -4.96 3.91
C LEU A 58 -15.50 -3.57 4.10
N GLY A 59 -15.83 -2.83 3.04
CA GLY A 59 -16.53 -1.56 3.13
C GLY A 59 -15.62 -0.32 3.25
N ALA A 60 -14.34 -0.43 2.89
CA ALA A 60 -13.45 0.74 2.82
C ALA A 60 -13.83 1.74 1.71
N GLY A 61 -14.65 1.32 0.74
CA GLY A 61 -15.04 2.09 -0.44
C GLY A 61 -14.22 1.70 -1.67
N ASP A 62 -14.24 2.54 -2.70
CA ASP A 62 -13.62 2.23 -4.00
C ASP A 62 -12.22 2.83 -4.15
N ASP A 63 -11.88 3.83 -3.33
CA ASP A 63 -10.60 4.53 -3.37
C ASP A 63 -9.77 4.16 -2.13
N ILE A 64 -8.73 3.34 -2.35
CA ILE A 64 -7.97 2.69 -1.28
C ILE A 64 -6.50 3.16 -1.30
N PRO A 65 -6.10 4.10 -0.43
CA PRO A 65 -4.70 4.45 -0.23
C PRO A 65 -3.99 3.46 0.71
N LEU A 66 -2.82 2.98 0.30
CA LEU A 66 -1.96 2.07 1.05
C LEU A 66 -0.54 2.60 1.11
N GLY A 67 0.00 2.76 2.32
CA GLY A 67 1.40 3.13 2.52
C GLY A 67 2.33 1.92 2.32
N SER A 68 3.40 2.10 1.56
CA SER A 68 4.43 1.09 1.35
C SER A 68 5.82 1.66 1.67
N PRO A 69 6.60 1.00 2.55
CA PRO A 69 7.97 1.42 2.80
C PRO A 69 8.86 1.11 1.60
N VAL A 70 9.67 2.07 1.19
CA VAL A 70 10.71 1.93 0.18
C VAL A 70 12.08 2.23 0.81
N ALA A 71 13.13 1.55 0.35
CA ALA A 71 14.45 1.62 0.98
C ALA A 71 15.09 3.03 0.96
N GLY A 72 14.64 3.91 0.06
CA GLY A 72 15.18 5.27 -0.14
C GLY A 72 16.67 5.30 -0.47
N ARG A 73 17.17 4.25 -1.13
CA ARG A 73 18.55 4.08 -1.59
C ARG A 73 18.62 4.15 -3.12
N SER A 74 18.16 5.25 -3.67
CA SER A 74 18.22 5.52 -5.12
C SER A 74 19.65 5.86 -5.59
N ASP A 75 20.50 6.36 -4.69
CA ASP A 75 21.92 6.60 -4.95
C ASP A 75 22.79 5.41 -4.50
N PRO A 76 23.55 4.76 -5.41
CA PRO A 76 24.48 3.68 -5.08
C PRO A 76 25.52 4.03 -3.98
N ALA A 77 25.82 5.31 -3.77
CA ALA A 77 26.71 5.75 -2.70
C ALA A 77 26.15 5.46 -1.29
N LEU A 78 24.84 5.22 -1.17
CA LEU A 78 24.15 4.98 0.10
C LEU A 78 24.06 3.49 0.47
N ASP A 79 24.42 2.57 -0.43
CA ASP A 79 24.23 1.12 -0.22
C ASP A 79 24.99 0.58 1.00
N GLY A 80 26.19 1.11 1.26
CA GLY A 80 27.04 0.71 2.38
C GLY A 80 26.82 1.50 3.67
N LEU A 81 25.90 2.47 3.68
CA LEU A 81 25.73 3.40 4.81
C LEU A 81 24.69 2.89 5.82
N VAL A 82 25.05 2.98 7.10
CA VAL A 82 24.13 2.73 8.22
C VAL A 82 23.39 4.03 8.52
N GLY A 83 22.08 4.05 8.28
CA GLY A 83 21.21 5.21 8.51
C GLY A 83 19.74 4.90 8.23
N PHE A 84 18.83 5.80 8.63
CA PHE A 84 17.40 5.68 8.39
C PHE A 84 17.04 6.31 7.04
N PHE A 85 16.99 5.48 6.00
CA PHE A 85 16.68 5.89 4.62
C PHE A 85 15.28 5.46 4.17
N VAL A 86 14.51 4.79 5.03
CA VAL A 86 13.18 4.31 4.64
C VAL A 86 12.27 5.50 4.39
N ASN A 87 11.70 5.57 3.20
CA ASN A 87 10.62 6.49 2.86
C ASN A 87 9.31 5.71 2.75
N THR A 88 8.18 6.41 2.83
CA THR A 88 6.85 5.83 2.59
C THR A 88 6.25 6.40 1.32
N VAL A 89 5.85 5.52 0.40
CA VAL A 89 5.09 5.89 -0.80
C VAL A 89 3.63 5.51 -0.59
N VAL A 90 2.71 6.41 -0.90
CA VAL A 90 1.26 6.12 -0.88
C VAL A 90 0.86 5.59 -2.25
N LEU A 91 0.44 4.33 -2.27
CA LEU A 91 -0.08 3.63 -3.44
C LEU A 91 -1.59 3.65 -3.38
N ARG A 92 -2.24 4.23 -4.39
CA ARG A 92 -3.68 4.47 -4.39
C ARG A 92 -4.36 3.59 -5.43
N ALA A 93 -5.19 2.65 -4.97
CA ALA A 93 -5.92 1.73 -5.82
C ALA A 93 -7.37 2.18 -6.03
N ASP A 94 -7.80 2.25 -7.29
CA ASP A 94 -9.17 2.63 -7.69
C ASP A 94 -9.97 1.41 -8.17
N LEU A 95 -10.93 1.00 -7.33
CA LEU A 95 -11.87 -0.09 -7.55
C LEU A 95 -13.24 0.39 -8.07
N SER A 96 -13.37 1.66 -8.46
CA SER A 96 -14.63 2.18 -8.98
C SER A 96 -15.05 1.47 -10.27
N GLY A 97 -16.37 1.29 -10.41
CA GLY A 97 -16.98 0.67 -11.58
C GLY A 97 -16.91 -0.86 -11.62
N ASP A 98 -16.72 -1.52 -10.47
CA ASP A 98 -16.69 -2.99 -10.33
C ASP A 98 -15.75 -3.67 -11.36
N PRO A 99 -14.45 -3.33 -11.36
CA PRO A 99 -13.52 -3.85 -12.36
C PRO A 99 -13.30 -5.35 -12.18
N THR A 100 -13.01 -6.04 -13.28
CA THR A 100 -12.40 -7.36 -13.19
C THR A 100 -11.04 -7.26 -12.49
N PHE A 101 -10.59 -8.35 -11.87
CA PHE A 101 -9.28 -8.34 -11.21
C PHE A 101 -8.13 -8.01 -12.19
N ALA A 102 -8.25 -8.44 -13.45
CA ALA A 102 -7.32 -8.06 -14.51
C ALA A 102 -7.28 -6.55 -14.76
N ALA A 103 -8.45 -5.91 -14.89
CA ALA A 103 -8.53 -4.46 -15.07
C ALA A 103 -8.00 -3.71 -13.84
N LEU A 104 -8.25 -4.21 -12.63
CA LEU A 104 -7.66 -3.66 -11.41
C LEU A 104 -6.13 -3.78 -11.41
N LEU A 105 -5.57 -4.91 -11.84
CA LEU A 105 -4.12 -5.09 -11.93
C LEU A 105 -3.48 -4.10 -12.90
N GLU A 106 -4.13 -3.79 -14.02
CA GLU A 106 -3.64 -2.77 -14.96
C GLU A 106 -3.63 -1.38 -14.33
N ARG A 107 -4.71 -1.01 -13.61
CA ARG A 107 -4.79 0.26 -12.86
C ARG A 107 -3.70 0.35 -11.79
N VAL A 108 -3.55 -0.69 -10.98
CA VAL A 108 -2.54 -0.78 -9.92
C VAL A 108 -1.13 -0.70 -10.50
N ARG A 109 -0.85 -1.41 -11.60
CA ARG A 109 0.45 -1.33 -12.27
C ARG A 109 0.79 0.10 -12.67
N GLY A 110 -0.14 0.80 -13.31
CA GLY A 110 0.05 2.18 -13.73
C GLY A 110 0.28 3.13 -12.54
N ALA A 111 -0.58 3.03 -11.52
CA ALA A 111 -0.50 3.86 -10.32
C ALA A 111 0.79 3.61 -9.52
N ASP A 112 1.16 2.34 -9.32
CA ASP A 112 2.35 1.96 -8.55
C ASP A 112 3.62 2.42 -9.26
N LEU A 113 3.73 2.25 -10.58
CA LEU A 113 4.89 2.74 -11.33
C LEU A 113 5.01 4.27 -11.25
N ALA A 114 3.91 4.98 -11.46
CA ALA A 114 3.90 6.45 -11.37
C ALA A 114 4.27 6.95 -9.96
N ALA A 115 3.83 6.25 -8.91
CA ALA A 115 4.18 6.60 -7.54
C ALA A 115 5.65 6.27 -7.23
N LEU A 116 6.16 5.14 -7.70
CA LEU A 116 7.55 4.73 -7.50
C LEU A 116 8.55 5.61 -8.27
N ASP A 117 8.16 6.18 -9.42
CA ASP A 117 8.96 7.19 -10.13
C ASP A 117 9.22 8.46 -9.28
N HIS A 118 8.45 8.66 -8.20
CA HIS A 118 8.58 9.76 -7.26
C HIS A 118 8.98 9.31 -5.84
N ALA A 119 9.51 8.08 -5.69
CA ALA A 119 9.86 7.49 -4.40
C ALA A 119 10.94 8.26 -3.60
N ASP A 120 11.65 9.17 -4.25
CA ASP A 120 12.66 10.04 -3.62
C ASP A 120 12.05 11.23 -2.88
N LEU A 121 10.77 11.56 -3.11
CA LEU A 121 10.09 12.64 -2.40
C LEU A 121 9.77 12.20 -0.96
N PRO A 122 10.25 12.93 0.07
CA PRO A 122 9.93 12.60 1.45
C PRO A 122 8.41 12.61 1.70
N PHE A 123 7.90 11.60 2.39
CA PHE A 123 6.48 11.52 2.74
C PHE A 123 5.96 12.79 3.45
N ASP A 124 6.76 13.39 4.35
CA ASP A 124 6.39 14.61 5.05
C ASP A 124 6.14 15.80 4.11
N ALA A 125 6.89 15.89 2.99
CA ALA A 125 6.67 16.91 1.97
C ALA A 125 5.36 16.70 1.21
N VAL A 126 4.97 15.43 1.00
CA VAL A 126 3.66 15.08 0.41
C VAL A 126 2.54 15.47 1.36
N VAL A 127 2.67 15.17 2.65
CA VAL A 127 1.71 15.56 3.69
C VAL A 127 1.57 17.09 3.74
N GLU A 128 2.68 17.83 3.72
CA GLU A 128 2.67 19.29 3.70
C GLU A 128 1.95 19.85 2.47
N ALA A 129 2.22 19.30 1.29
CA ALA A 129 1.61 19.73 0.04
C ALA A 129 0.10 19.41 -0.05
N VAL A 130 -0.32 18.24 0.44
CA VAL A 130 -1.73 17.83 0.48
C VAL A 130 -2.49 18.59 1.58
N ASN A 131 -1.80 18.93 2.67
CA ASN A 131 -2.32 19.61 3.85
C ASN A 131 -3.65 18.99 4.37
N PRO A 132 -3.65 17.69 4.75
CA PRO A 132 -4.84 17.03 5.26
C PRO A 132 -5.25 17.57 6.63
N GLU A 133 -6.51 17.33 7.02
CA GLU A 133 -6.99 17.65 8.37
C GLU A 133 -6.14 16.90 9.41
N ARG A 134 -5.50 17.65 10.30
CA ARG A 134 -4.63 17.05 11.33
C ARG A 134 -5.46 16.32 12.37
N SER A 135 -5.07 15.09 12.67
CA SER A 135 -5.70 14.27 13.71
C SER A 135 -4.64 13.63 14.58
N LEU A 136 -4.76 13.80 15.90
CA LEU A 136 -3.87 13.15 16.88
C LEU A 136 -4.08 11.63 16.95
N THR A 137 -5.16 11.13 16.33
CA THR A 137 -5.54 9.71 16.35
C THR A 137 -5.18 8.97 15.06
N ARG A 138 -4.61 9.65 14.06
CA ARG A 138 -4.29 9.07 12.75
C ARG A 138 -2.89 9.48 12.34
N HIS A 139 -2.23 8.58 11.60
CA HIS A 139 -1.08 8.99 10.82
C HIS A 139 -1.58 9.96 9.72
N PRO A 140 -0.87 11.09 9.48
CA PRO A 140 -1.23 12.01 8.40
C PRO A 140 -1.21 11.33 7.03
#